data_AF-A0AAU7D498-F1
#
_entry.id   AF-A0AAU7D498-F1
#
_cell.length_a   1.000
_cell.length_b   1.000
_cell.length_c   1.000
_cell.angle_alpha   90.00
_cell.angle_beta   90.00
_cell.angle_gamma   90.00
#
_symmetry.space_group_name_H-M   'P 1'
#
loop_
_entity.id
_entity.type
_entity.pdbx_description
1 polymer ?
#
loop_
_entity_poly.entity_id
_entity_poly.type
_entity_poly.pdbx_seq_one_letter_code
_entity_poly.pdbx_strand_id
1 'polypeptide(L)'
;MEKGLAIQKLIVGSEAVEKMYEAAPSDQMRIQHLLSANCFGDYYTQDGIDVPTRELLTLSILVSLGGCEPQIKGHVAANLNVGNDRAKMVDVMTQLLPFIGYPRTLTGLRIVSEGKSE
;
A
#
# COMPACT_ATOMS: atom_id res chain seq x y z
N MET A 1 14.22 2.44 -12.92
CA MET A 1 12.95 2.09 -13.58
C MET A 1 12.67 0.60 -13.53
N GLU A 2 13.45 -0.25 -14.21
CA GLU A 2 13.18 -1.69 -14.32
C GLU A 2 13.05 -2.43 -12.97
N LYS A 3 14.00 -2.23 -12.05
CA LYS A 3 13.95 -2.79 -10.69
C LYS A 3 12.71 -2.34 -9.91
N GLY A 4 12.35 -1.05 -10.01
CA GLY A 4 11.19 -0.50 -9.33
C GLY A 4 9.87 -1.03 -9.89
N LEU A 5 9.77 -1.19 -11.21
CA LEU A 5 8.59 -1.78 -11.83
C LEU A 5 8.41 -3.25 -11.40
N ALA A 6 9.50 -4.02 -11.29
CA ALA A 6 9.44 -5.40 -10.81
C ALA A 6 8.89 -5.48 -9.37
N ILE A 7 9.38 -4.63 -8.47
CA ILE A 7 8.88 -4.57 -7.09
C ILE A 7 7.42 -4.09 -7.05
N GLN A 8 7.08 -3.07 -7.84
CA GLN A 8 5.71 -2.59 -7.91
C GLN A 8 4.74 -3.69 -8.36
N LYS A 9 5.12 -4.49 -9.37
CA LYS A 9 4.32 -5.62 -9.85
C LYS A 9 4.20 -6.72 -8.80
N LEU A 10 5.24 -6.98 -8.01
CA LEU A 10 5.19 -7.91 -6.87
C LEU A 10 4.16 -7.46 -5.81
N ILE A 11 4.17 -6.16 -5.47
CA ILE A 11 3.34 -5.61 -4.39
C ILE A 11 1.89 -5.39 -4.85
N VAL A 12 1.71 -4.72 -5.98
CA VAL A 12 0.39 -4.27 -6.48
C VAL A 12 -0.29 -5.31 -7.37
N GLY A 13 0.49 -6.21 -7.97
CA GLY A 13 0.04 -7.19 -8.97
C GLY A 13 0.30 -6.70 -10.40
N SER A 14 0.88 -7.57 -11.23
CA SER A 14 1.31 -7.23 -12.59
C SER A 14 0.21 -6.62 -13.46
N GLU A 15 -0.98 -7.25 -13.48
CA GLU A 15 -2.12 -6.79 -14.28
C GLU A 15 -2.64 -5.42 -13.81
N ALA A 16 -2.64 -5.18 -12.50
CA ALA A 16 -3.07 -3.90 -11.95
C ALA A 16 -2.10 -2.77 -12.36
N VAL A 17 -0.79 -3.02 -12.32
CA VAL A 17 0.22 -2.06 -12.76
C VAL A 17 0.11 -1.76 -14.25
N GLU A 18 -0.11 -2.79 -15.08
CA GLU A 18 -0.29 -2.60 -16.52
C GLU A 18 -1.51 -1.72 -16.82
N LYS A 19 -2.66 -2.00 -16.18
CA LYS A 19 -3.86 -1.16 -16.29
C LYS A 19 -3.63 0.28 -15.82
N MET A 20 -2.82 0.50 -14.78
CA MET A 20 -2.48 1.87 -14.32
C MET A 20 -1.72 2.65 -15.39
N TYR A 21 -0.80 2.00 -16.10
CA TYR A 21 -0.04 2.62 -17.19
C TYR A 21 -0.91 2.85 -18.43
N GLU A 22 -1.73 1.88 -18.83
CA GLU A 22 -2.64 2.01 -19.98
C GLU A 22 -3.69 3.10 -19.77
N ALA A 23 -4.22 3.23 -18.55
CA ALA A 23 -5.25 4.20 -18.21
C ALA A 23 -4.70 5.61 -17.93
N ALA A 24 -3.38 5.78 -17.81
CA ALA A 24 -2.79 7.06 -17.44
C ALA A 24 -2.90 8.07 -18.59
N PRO A 25 -3.50 9.26 -18.36
CA PRO A 25 -3.46 10.35 -19.33
C PRO A 25 -2.02 10.72 -19.70
N SER A 26 -1.81 11.13 -20.96
CA SER A 26 -0.46 11.43 -21.47
C SER A 26 0.25 12.53 -20.68
N ASP A 27 -0.50 13.53 -20.21
CA ASP A 27 0.00 14.61 -19.36
C ASP A 27 0.25 14.19 -17.90
N GLN A 28 -0.14 12.97 -17.51
CA GLN A 28 0.07 12.41 -16.17
C GLN A 28 1.03 11.21 -16.17
N MET A 29 1.44 10.71 -17.33
CA MET A 29 2.36 9.56 -17.45
C MET A 29 3.66 9.74 -16.65
N ARG A 30 4.16 10.98 -16.54
CA ARG A 30 5.32 11.30 -15.69
C ARG A 30 5.13 10.87 -14.23
N ILE A 31 3.91 10.91 -13.71
CA ILE A 31 3.59 10.50 -12.33
C ILE A 31 3.67 8.98 -12.21
N GLN A 32 3.22 8.22 -13.20
CA GLN A 32 3.39 6.77 -13.21
C GLN A 32 4.88 6.39 -13.24
N HIS A 33 5.67 7.07 -14.07
CA HIS A 33 7.11 6.88 -14.09
C HIS A 33 7.78 7.23 -12.76
N LEU A 34 7.40 8.32 -12.11
CA LEU A 34 7.93 8.68 -10.79
C LEU A 34 7.54 7.66 -9.73
N LEU A 35 6.31 7.14 -9.77
CA LEU A 35 5.86 6.10 -8.85
C LEU A 35 6.74 4.85 -8.99
N SER A 36 6.94 4.34 -10.21
CA SER A 36 7.78 3.15 -10.42
C SER A 36 9.27 3.41 -10.17
N ALA A 37 9.80 4.52 -10.68
CA ALA A 37 11.24 4.81 -10.62
C ALA A 37 11.69 5.25 -9.24
N ASN A 38 10.97 6.17 -8.60
CA ASN A 38 11.37 6.74 -7.33
C ASN A 38 10.77 5.96 -6.15
N CYS A 39 9.44 5.80 -6.09
CA CYS A 39 8.81 5.12 -4.95
C CYS A 39 9.34 3.68 -4.82
N PHE A 40 9.14 2.87 -5.86
CA PHE A 40 9.56 1.46 -5.81
C PHE A 40 11.03 1.26 -6.15
N GLY A 41 11.58 2.03 -7.08
CA GLY A 41 12.94 1.85 -7.58
C GLY A 41 14.04 2.39 -6.66
N ASP A 42 13.78 3.46 -5.90
CA ASP A 42 14.79 4.02 -4.98
C ASP A 42 14.54 3.62 -3.52
N TYR A 43 13.29 3.71 -3.03
CA TYR A 43 13.00 3.47 -1.61
C TYR A 43 12.74 2.00 -1.26
N TYR A 44 11.99 1.27 -2.09
CA TYR A 44 11.68 -0.14 -1.82
C TYR A 44 12.81 -1.11 -2.20
N THR A 45 13.82 -0.66 -2.93
CA THR A 45 15.04 -1.44 -3.23
C THR A 45 16.07 -1.39 -2.09
N GLN A 46 15.79 -0.67 -1.00
CA GLN A 46 16.68 -0.62 0.17
C GLN A 46 16.44 -1.84 1.09
N ASP A 47 17.50 -2.55 1.43
CA ASP A 47 17.41 -3.86 2.11
C ASP A 47 17.33 -3.80 3.64
N GLY A 48 17.34 -2.60 4.24
CA GLY A 48 17.31 -2.44 5.70
C GLY A 48 15.98 -2.81 6.37
N ILE A 49 14.88 -2.80 5.61
CA ILE A 49 13.54 -3.23 6.06
C ILE A 49 12.95 -4.04 4.92
N ASP A 50 12.41 -5.22 5.22
CA ASP A 50 11.80 -6.08 4.22
C ASP A 50 10.49 -5.51 3.66
N VAL A 51 10.09 -6.00 2.48
CA VAL A 51 8.87 -5.52 1.78
C VAL A 51 7.60 -5.72 2.63
N PRO A 52 7.37 -6.87 3.29
CA PRO A 52 6.19 -7.05 4.13
C PRO A 52 6.12 -6.04 5.28
N THR A 53 7.23 -5.72 5.95
CA THR A 53 7.24 -4.72 7.02
C THR A 53 7.00 -3.32 6.46
N ARG A 54 7.59 -2.97 5.31
CA ARG A 54 7.35 -1.68 4.65
C ARG A 54 5.87 -1.46 4.32
N GLU A 55 5.17 -2.48 3.84
CA GLU A 55 3.75 -2.36 3.53
C GLU A 55 2.88 -2.14 4.77
N LEU A 56 3.24 -2.70 5.93
CA LEU A 56 2.57 -2.41 7.20
C LEU A 56 2.83 -0.98 7.67
N LEU A 57 4.06 -0.50 7.51
CA LEU A 57 4.42 0.88 7.84
C LEU A 57 3.65 1.87 6.96
N THR A 58 3.64 1.66 5.65
CA THR A 58 2.89 2.51 4.71
C THR A 58 1.39 2.51 5.06
N LEU A 59 0.79 1.34 5.29
CA LEU A 59 -0.59 1.23 5.73
C LEU A 59 -0.84 2.03 7.03
N SER A 60 0.05 1.90 8.01
CA SER A 60 -0.07 2.60 9.30
C SER A 60 -0.05 4.12 9.14
N ILE A 61 0.79 4.64 8.25
CA ILE A 61 0.90 6.07 7.97
C ILE A 61 -0.35 6.57 7.24
N LEU A 62 -0.84 5.83 6.24
CA LEU A 62 -2.06 6.22 5.50
C LEU A 62 -3.29 6.29 6.40
N VAL A 63 -3.47 5.30 7.29
CA VAL A 63 -4.53 5.33 8.30
C VAL A 63 -4.34 6.51 9.25
N SER A 64 -3.10 6.77 9.66
CA SER A 64 -2.77 7.88 10.57
C SER A 64 -3.02 9.25 9.94
N LEU A 65 -2.81 9.43 8.63
CA LEU A 65 -3.09 10.69 7.92
C LEU A 65 -4.60 10.97 7.85
N GLY A 66 -5.41 9.95 7.55
CA GLY A 66 -6.84 10.07 7.30
C GLY A 66 -7.17 10.67 5.92
N GLY A 67 -8.37 10.41 5.40
CA GLY A 67 -8.78 10.87 4.05
C GLY A 67 -8.05 10.18 2.89
N CYS A 68 -7.45 9.03 3.15
CA CYS A 68 -6.68 8.23 2.20
C CYS A 68 -7.35 6.88 1.92
N GLU A 69 -8.68 6.77 2.02
CA GLU A 69 -9.42 5.51 1.93
C GLU A 69 -9.11 4.71 0.65
N PRO A 70 -8.99 5.31 -0.55
CA PRO A 70 -8.59 4.57 -1.75
C PRO A 70 -7.19 3.95 -1.63
N GLN A 71 -6.24 4.69 -1.03
CA GLN A 71 -4.87 4.22 -0.83
C GLN A 71 -4.81 3.14 0.26
N ILE A 72 -5.56 3.31 1.36
CA ILE A 72 -5.68 2.28 2.42
C ILE A 72 -6.20 0.99 1.80
N LYS A 73 -7.23 1.04 0.96
CA LYS A 73 -7.76 -0.15 0.27
C LYS A 73 -6.70 -0.83 -0.60
N GLY A 74 -5.95 -0.05 -1.39
CA GLY A 74 -4.84 -0.57 -2.20
C GLY A 74 -3.76 -1.24 -1.34
N HIS A 75 -3.36 -0.62 -0.24
CA HIS A 75 -2.34 -1.16 0.66
C HIS A 75 -2.82 -2.34 1.51
N VAL A 76 -4.13 -2.48 1.77
CA VAL A 76 -4.68 -3.72 2.36
C VAL A 76 -4.49 -4.90 1.39
N ALA A 77 -4.81 -4.71 0.11
CA ALA A 77 -4.58 -5.75 -0.91
C ALA A 77 -3.08 -6.05 -1.10
N ALA A 78 -2.25 -5.01 -1.15
CA ALA A 78 -0.81 -5.15 -1.26
C ALA A 78 -0.19 -5.93 -0.08
N ASN A 79 -0.66 -5.67 1.16
CA ASN A 79 -0.22 -6.40 2.34
C ASN A 79 -0.50 -7.92 2.22
N LEU A 80 -1.65 -8.30 1.65
CA LEU A 80 -1.97 -9.70 1.40
C LEU A 80 -1.04 -10.31 0.33
N ASN A 81 -0.76 -9.58 -0.75
CA ASN A 81 0.14 -10.04 -1.82
C ASN A 81 1.57 -10.31 -1.33
N VAL A 82 2.03 -9.52 -0.35
CA VAL A 82 3.39 -9.66 0.23
C VAL A 82 3.41 -10.60 1.46
N GLY A 83 2.32 -11.33 1.72
CA GLY A 83 2.28 -12.39 2.74
C GLY A 83 1.95 -11.94 4.16
N ASN A 84 1.55 -10.68 4.37
CA ASN A 84 0.90 -10.31 5.63
C ASN A 84 -0.55 -10.81 5.61
N ASP A 85 -1.09 -11.09 6.80
CA ASP A 85 -2.46 -11.54 6.95
C ASP A 85 -3.34 -10.47 7.63
N ARG A 86 -4.64 -10.75 7.66
CA ARG A 86 -5.61 -9.88 8.32
C ARG A 86 -5.33 -9.72 9.81
N ALA A 87 -4.87 -10.77 10.49
CA ALA A 87 -4.61 -10.71 11.93
C ALA A 87 -3.54 -9.66 12.23
N LYS A 88 -2.42 -9.70 11.49
CA LYS A 88 -1.34 -8.73 11.62
C LYS A 88 -1.78 -7.30 11.32
N MET A 89 -2.62 -7.10 10.31
CA MET A 89 -3.17 -5.76 10.02
C MET A 89 -4.09 -5.26 11.14
N VAL A 90 -4.89 -6.14 11.76
CA VAL A 90 -5.72 -5.77 12.93
C VAL A 90 -4.86 -5.41 14.14
N ASP A 91 -3.75 -6.12 14.36
CA ASP A 91 -2.80 -5.79 15.42
C ASP A 91 -2.15 -4.42 15.19
N VAL A 92 -1.80 -4.07 13.94
CA VAL A 92 -1.34 -2.72 13.59
C VAL A 92 -2.40 -1.67 13.92
N MET A 93 -3.67 -1.88 13.56
CA MET A 93 -4.74 -0.92 13.90
C MET A 93 -4.89 -0.77 15.42
N THR A 94 -4.80 -1.87 16.16
CA THR A 94 -4.83 -1.87 17.63
C THR A 94 -3.69 -1.04 18.20
N GLN A 95 -2.49 -1.19 17.66
CA GLN A 95 -1.31 -0.43 18.08
C GLN A 95 -1.43 1.06 17.77
N LEU A 96 -2.14 1.44 16.69
CA LEU A 96 -2.36 2.83 16.31
C LEU A 96 -3.40 3.54 17.18
N LEU A 97 -4.39 2.80 17.72
CA LEU A 97 -5.51 3.35 18.47
C LEU A 97 -5.14 4.44 19.51
N PRO A 98 -4.14 4.24 20.40
CA PRO A 98 -3.78 5.26 21.39
C PRO A 98 -3.16 6.53 20.77
N PHE A 99 -2.61 6.45 19.55
CA PHE A 99 -1.92 7.57 18.90
C PHE A 99 -2.81 8.39 17.97
N ILE A 100 -3.78 7.73 17.32
CA ILE A 100 -4.61 8.38 16.28
C ILE A 100 -6.11 8.40 16.60
N GLY A 101 -6.50 7.78 17.71
CA GLY A 101 -7.88 7.74 18.20
C GLY A 101 -8.81 6.82 17.40
N TYR A 102 -10.03 6.65 17.93
CA TYR A 102 -11.04 5.78 17.33
C TYR A 102 -11.45 6.16 15.91
N PRO A 103 -11.68 7.43 15.53
CA PRO A 103 -12.23 7.74 14.20
C PRO A 103 -11.36 7.21 13.05
N ARG A 104 -10.04 7.40 13.11
CA ARG A 104 -9.11 6.94 12.08
C ARG A 104 -8.90 5.42 12.13
N THR A 105 -8.75 4.88 13.33
CA THR A 105 -8.55 3.45 13.55
C THR A 105 -9.75 2.62 13.05
N LEU A 106 -10.98 3.08 13.33
CA LEU A 106 -12.20 2.41 12.89
C LEU A 106 -12.38 2.46 11.37
N THR A 107 -11.99 3.55 10.71
CA THR A 107 -11.93 3.61 9.23
C THR A 107 -10.95 2.57 8.68
N GLY A 108 -9.75 2.45 9.28
CA GLY A 108 -8.78 1.43 8.90
C GLY A 108 -9.32 0.00 9.08
N LEU A 109 -9.90 -0.31 10.23
CA LEU A 109 -10.49 -1.62 10.53
C LEU A 109 -11.66 -2.00 9.60
N ARG A 110 -12.49 -1.02 9.23
CA ARG A 110 -13.57 -1.24 8.24
C ARG A 110 -12.98 -1.67 6.91
N ILE A 111 -11.99 -0.93 6.39
CA ILE A 111 -11.36 -1.23 5.09
C ILE A 111 -10.61 -2.58 5.11
N VAL A 112 -9.92 -2.89 6.21
CA VAL A 112 -9.29 -4.22 6.41
C VAL A 112 -10.33 -5.35 6.38
N SER A 113 -11.56 -5.09 6.83
CA SER A 113 -12.65 -6.07 6.81
C SER A 113 -13.29 -6.21 5.43
N GLU A 114 -13.31 -5.14 4.63
CA GLU A 114 -13.77 -5.16 3.23
C GLU A 114 -12.79 -5.87 2.29
N GLY A 115 -11.49 -5.87 2.60
CA GLY A 115 -10.47 -6.61 1.84
C GLY A 115 -10.62 -8.14 1.89
N LYS A 116 -11.62 -8.64 2.63
CA LYS A 116 -12.00 -10.05 2.75
C LYS A 116 -13.13 -10.48 1.80
N SER A 117 -13.38 -9.76 0.71
CA SER A 117 -14.30 -10.23 -0.32
C SER A 117 -13.88 -11.61 -0.81
N GLU A 118 -14.83 -12.54 -0.74
CA GLU A 118 -14.81 -13.94 -1.17
C GLU A 118 -14.20 -14.17 -2.56
#